data_AF-A0A3P5WKE4-F1
#
_entry.id   AF-A0A3P5WKE4-F1
#
_cell.length_a   1.000
_cell.length_b   1.000
_cell.length_c   1.000
_cell.angle_alpha   90.00
_cell.angle_beta   90.00
_cell.angle_gamma   90.00
#
_symmetry.space_group_name_H-M   'P 1'
#
loop_
_entity.id
_entity.type
_entity.pdbx_description
1 polymer ?
#
loop_
_entity_poly.entity_id
_entity_poly.type
_entity_poly.pdbx_seq_one_letter_code
_entity_poly.pdbx_strand_id
1 'polypeptide(L)'
;MAWRSMGADFINHSFAPEVTLAREIGACITNISFVTAAFQSYFAPAGVKILGDDPYKVLGPLASKLALMVLAALPLEAGCGCAGLRSEQPPEHYARR
;
A
#
# COMPACT_ATOMS: atom_id res chain seq x y z
N MET A 1 2.26 -16.66 -17.47
CA MET A 1 1.95 -15.51 -16.59
C MET A 1 2.85 -15.56 -15.36
N ALA A 2 4.05 -15.00 -15.41
CA ALA A 2 5.04 -15.10 -14.32
C ALA A 2 4.51 -14.63 -12.95
N TRP A 3 3.75 -13.53 -12.92
CA TRP A 3 3.16 -12.99 -11.69
C TRP A 3 2.10 -13.91 -11.07
N ARG A 4 1.20 -14.48 -11.88
CA ARG A 4 0.19 -15.42 -11.35
C ARG A 4 0.82 -16.73 -10.88
N SER A 5 1.89 -17.20 -11.52
CA SER A 5 2.64 -18.36 -11.01
C SER A 5 3.38 -18.08 -9.70
N MET A 6 3.65 -16.81 -9.37
CA MET A 6 4.16 -16.39 -8.07
C MET A 6 3.04 -16.19 -7.01
N GLY A 7 1.78 -16.43 -7.36
CA GLY A 7 0.63 -16.24 -6.47
C GLY A 7 0.10 -14.81 -6.40
N ALA A 8 0.46 -13.93 -7.34
CA ALA A 8 -0.08 -12.57 -7.36
C ALA A 8 -1.51 -12.53 -7.93
N ASP A 9 -2.41 -11.84 -7.22
CA ASP A 9 -3.78 -11.55 -7.65
C ASP A 9 -3.92 -10.16 -8.29
N PHE A 10 -3.09 -9.21 -7.89
CA PHE A 10 -3.04 -7.85 -8.43
C PHE A 10 -1.60 -7.32 -8.43
N ILE A 11 -1.38 -6.20 -9.11
CA ILE A 11 -0.10 -5.49 -9.12
C ILE A 11 -0.32 -4.01 -8.86
N ASN A 12 0.66 -3.34 -8.27
CA ASN A 12 0.71 -1.90 -8.11
C ASN A 12 2.18 -1.44 -8.10
N HIS A 13 2.39 -0.12 -8.08
CA HIS A 13 3.72 0.49 -8.17
C HIS A 13 4.13 1.25 -6.90
N SER A 14 3.25 1.34 -5.90
CA SER A 14 3.48 2.14 -4.69
C SER A 14 3.69 1.31 -3.44
N PHE A 15 3.17 0.07 -3.39
CA PHE A 15 3.17 -0.72 -2.16
C PHE A 15 4.57 -1.16 -1.74
N ALA A 16 5.42 -1.49 -2.70
CA ALA A 16 6.86 -1.53 -2.50
C ALA A 16 7.42 -0.20 -3.06
N PRO A 17 8.10 0.65 -2.26
CA PRO A 17 8.78 0.35 -1.00
C PRO A 17 8.00 0.68 0.28
N GLU A 18 6.80 1.24 0.19
CA GLU A 18 6.08 1.83 1.34
C GLU A 18 5.90 0.84 2.51
N VAL A 19 5.53 -0.41 2.23
CA VAL A 19 5.38 -1.46 3.25
C VAL A 19 6.70 -1.87 3.86
N THR A 20 7.76 -1.91 3.06
CA THR A 20 9.11 -2.22 3.54
C THR A 20 9.55 -1.16 4.53
N LEU A 21 9.35 0.12 4.21
CA LEU A 21 9.69 1.25 5.09
C LEU A 21 8.82 1.27 6.36
N ALA A 22 7.52 0.99 6.24
CA ALA A 22 6.63 0.87 7.40
C ALA A 22 7.08 -0.27 8.35
N ARG A 23 7.47 -1.42 7.80
CA ARG A 23 8.06 -2.51 8.59
C ARG A 23 9.33 -2.05 9.31
N GLU A 24 10.23 -1.33 8.64
CA GLU A 24 11.50 -0.87 9.23
C GLU A 24 11.32 0.02 10.46
N ILE A 25 10.25 0.81 10.52
CA ILE A 25 9.91 1.62 11.70
C ILE A 25 9.00 0.91 12.70
N GLY A 26 8.59 -0.33 12.42
CA GLY A 26 7.70 -1.12 13.26
C GLY A 26 6.22 -0.72 13.18
N ALA A 27 5.81 -0.01 12.12
CA ALA A 27 4.43 0.41 11.94
C ALA A 27 3.54 -0.73 11.43
N CYS A 28 2.31 -0.82 11.97
CA CYS A 28 1.26 -1.65 11.40
C CYS A 28 0.69 -0.96 10.16
N ILE A 29 0.88 -1.56 8.98
CA ILE A 29 0.40 -1.01 7.71
C ILE A 29 -0.51 -2.00 7.00
N THR A 30 -1.56 -1.50 6.37
CA THR A 30 -2.42 -2.25 5.45
C THR A 30 -2.86 -1.31 4.33
N ASN A 31 -3.15 -1.86 3.14
CA ASN A 31 -3.66 -1.12 2.00
C ASN A 31 -5.16 -1.35 1.80
N ILE A 32 -5.85 -0.31 1.33
CA ILE A 32 -7.13 -0.42 0.63
C ILE A 32 -6.81 -0.23 -0.85
N SER A 33 -7.09 -1.23 -1.68
CA SER A 33 -6.74 -1.19 -3.11
C SER A 33 -7.96 -1.41 -3.98
N PHE A 34 -8.00 -0.69 -5.09
CA PHE A 34 -9.08 -0.78 -6.08
C PHE A 34 -8.50 -1.38 -7.37
N VAL A 35 -9.20 -2.36 -7.93
CA VAL A 35 -8.85 -2.88 -9.26
C VAL A 35 -9.34 -1.87 -10.29
N THR A 36 -8.40 -1.11 -10.86
CA THR A 36 -8.70 -0.02 -11.81
C THR A 36 -8.58 -0.45 -13.26
N ALA A 37 -7.82 -1.51 -13.54
CA ALA A 37 -7.66 -2.07 -14.86
C ALA A 37 -7.28 -3.55 -14.77
N ALA A 38 -7.56 -4.28 -15.85
CA ALA A 38 -7.08 -5.64 -16.00
C ALA A 38 -5.61 -5.65 -16.45
N PHE A 39 -4.86 -6.70 -16.12
CA PHE A 39 -3.41 -6.76 -16.34
C PHE A 39 -3.00 -6.56 -17.81
N GLN A 40 -3.80 -7.04 -18.76
CA GLN A 40 -3.55 -6.86 -20.19
C GLN A 40 -3.52 -5.39 -20.62
N SER A 41 -4.22 -4.50 -19.90
CA SER A 41 -4.23 -3.07 -20.18
C SER A 41 -2.85 -2.44 -19.98
N TYR A 42 -1.95 -3.08 -19.20
CA TYR A 42 -0.57 -2.63 -19.03
C TYR A 42 0.25 -2.69 -20.33
N PHE A 43 -0.16 -3.51 -21.29
CA PHE A 43 0.49 -3.64 -22.60
C PHE A 43 -0.22 -2.84 -23.69
N ALA A 44 -1.13 -1.93 -23.31
CA ALA A 44 -1.80 -1.07 -24.27
C ALA A 44 -0.79 -0.17 -25.02
N PRO A 45 -1.10 0.24 -26.27
CA PRO A 45 -0.25 1.17 -27.01
C PRO A 45 0.00 2.48 -26.24
N ALA A 46 1.11 3.14 -26.57
CA ALA A 46 1.44 4.45 -26.02
C ALA A 46 0.29 5.45 -26.24
N GLY A 47 -0.08 6.19 -25.19
CA GLY A 47 -1.17 7.18 -25.22
C GLY A 47 -2.52 6.67 -24.69
N VAL A 48 -2.68 5.36 -24.47
CA VAL A 48 -3.88 4.82 -23.80
C VAL A 48 -3.84 5.14 -22.31
N LYS A 49 -4.88 5.82 -21.80
CA LYS A 49 -5.05 6.07 -20.37
C LYS A 49 -5.63 4.82 -19.70
N ILE A 50 -4.74 3.99 -19.16
CA ILE A 50 -5.11 2.72 -18.49
C ILE A 50 -6.11 2.94 -17.34
N LEU A 51 -6.00 4.06 -16.64
CA LEU A 51 -6.81 4.39 -15.46
C LEU A 51 -8.02 5.31 -15.77
N GLY A 52 -8.31 5.56 -17.05
CA GLY A 52 -9.27 6.59 -17.46
C GLY A 52 -8.76 8.02 -17.24
N ASP A 53 -9.66 9.00 -17.30
CA ASP A 53 -9.29 10.42 -17.24
C ASP A 53 -8.96 10.93 -15.83
N ASP A 54 -9.64 10.44 -14.79
CA ASP A 54 -9.41 10.87 -13.41
C ASP A 54 -9.94 9.83 -12.40
N PRO A 55 -9.14 8.79 -12.07
CA PRO A 55 -9.55 7.78 -11.10
C PRO A 55 -9.73 8.37 -9.69
N TYR A 56 -9.04 9.49 -9.37
CA TYR A 56 -9.09 10.11 -8.06
C TYR A 56 -10.46 10.75 -7.79
N LYS A 57 -11.07 11.43 -8.77
CA LYS A 57 -12.43 11.99 -8.61
C LYS A 57 -13.47 10.94 -8.24
N VAL A 58 -13.35 9.74 -8.78
CA VAL A 58 -14.30 8.64 -8.54
C VAL A 58 -13.97 7.91 -7.24
N LEU A 59 -12.70 7.56 -7.04
CA LEU A 59 -12.29 6.66 -5.96
C LEU A 59 -11.88 7.39 -4.68
N GLY A 60 -11.42 8.64 -4.76
CA GLY A 60 -10.94 9.43 -3.63
C GLY A 60 -11.95 9.52 -2.48
N PRO A 61 -13.20 9.97 -2.72
CA PRO A 61 -14.21 10.05 -1.67
C PRO A 61 -14.53 8.69 -1.03
N LEU A 62 -14.60 7.62 -1.84
CA LEU A 62 -14.85 6.26 -1.36
C LEU A 62 -13.67 5.74 -0.52
N ALA A 63 -12.44 5.92 -1.00
CA ALA A 63 -11.22 5.54 -0.32
C ALA A 63 -11.09 6.24 1.04
N SER A 64 -11.32 7.56 1.10
CA SER A 64 -11.30 8.32 2.34
C SER A 64 -12.36 7.84 3.34
N LYS A 65 -13.58 7.58 2.87
CA LYS A 65 -14.65 7.04 3.73
C LYS A 65 -14.27 5.68 4.30
N LEU A 66 -13.79 4.76 3.47
CA LEU A 66 -13.38 3.42 3.91
C LEU A 66 -12.21 3.49 4.89
N ALA A 67 -11.21 4.34 4.62
CA ALA A 67 -10.08 4.54 5.52
C ALA A 67 -10.53 5.03 6.90
N LEU A 68 -11.44 6.01 6.96
CA LEU A 68 -11.99 6.50 8.23
C LEU A 68 -12.81 5.44 8.96
N MET A 69 -13.60 4.63 8.24
CA MET A 69 -14.34 3.52 8.84
C MET A 69 -13.41 2.45 9.41
N VAL A 70 -12.34 2.11 8.70
CA VAL A 70 -11.32 1.16 9.17
C VAL A 70 -10.61 1.70 10.40
N LEU A 71 -10.21 2.98 10.39
CA LEU A 71 -9.57 3.63 11.53
C LEU A 71 -10.49 3.64 12.76
N ALA A 72 -11.79 3.91 12.57
CA ALA A 72 -12.76 3.90 13.65
C ALA A 72 -13.02 2.49 14.23
N ALA A 73 -12.85 1.44 13.41
CA ALA A 73 -13.02 0.05 13.82
C ALA A 73 -11.73 -0.61 14.31
N LEU A 74 -10.57 0.04 14.15
CA LEU A 74 -9.28 -0.53 14.50
C LEU A 74 -9.16 -0.67 16.02
N PRO A 75 -8.78 -1.85 16.55
CA PRO A 75 -8.53 -2.00 17.98
C PRO A 75 -7.35 -1.12 18.42
N LEU A 76 -7.43 -0.58 19.64
CA LEU A 76 -6.35 0.22 20.23
C LEU A 76 -5.12 -0.64 20.57
N GLU A 77 -5.34 -1.92 20.88
CA GLU A 77 -4.26 -2.86 21.12
C GLU A 77 -3.73 -3.41 19.81
N ALA A 78 -2.41 -3.32 19.63
CA ALA A 78 -1.74 -3.84 18.45
C ALA A 78 -1.75 -5.38 18.47
N GLY A 79 -2.51 -5.99 17.56
CA GLY A 79 -2.53 -7.44 17.33
C GLY A 79 -1.50 -7.95 16.31
N CYS A 80 -0.68 -7.06 15.74
CA CYS A 80 0.27 -7.41 14.68
C CYS A 80 1.71 -7.57 15.20
N GLY A 81 2.53 -8.35 14.50
CA GLY A 81 3.95 -8.55 14.84
C GLY A 81 4.90 -7.46 14.33
N CYS A 82 4.42 -6.43 13.62
CA CYS A 82 5.26 -5.45 12.94
C CYS A 82 6.21 -4.69 13.89
N ALA A 83 5.77 -4.40 15.12
CA ALA A 83 6.59 -3.69 16.10
C ALA A 83 7.90 -4.45 16.43
N GLY A 84 7.86 -5.79 16.43
CA GLY A 84 9.03 -6.64 16.67
C GLY A 84 9.97 -6.76 15.46
N LEU A 85 9.58 -6.24 14.30
CA LEU A 85 10.39 -6.25 13.07
C LEU A 85 11.09 -4.91 12.81
N ARG A 86 10.95 -3.95 13.74
CA ARG A 86 11.61 -2.65 13.66
C ARG A 86 13.12 -2.83 13.54
N SER A 87 13.71 -2.15 12.56
CA SER A 87 15.15 -2.14 12.35
C SER A 87 15.84 -1.35 13.46
N GLU A 88 16.94 -1.89 13.99
CA GLU A 88 17.79 -1.16 14.92
C GLU A 88 18.40 0.06 14.21
N GLN A 89 18.27 1.22 14.85
CA GLN A 89 18.88 2.45 14.36
C GLN A 89 20.24 2.62 15.03
N PRO A 90 21.25 3.12 14.29
CA PRO A 90 22.57 3.27 14.86
C PRO A 90 22.57 4.34 15.97
N PRO A 91 23.48 4.25 16.97
CA PRO A 91 23.48 5.12 18.14
C PRO A 91 23.53 6.61 17.81
N GLU A 92 24.27 7.00 16.76
CA GLU A 92 24.38 8.39 16.32
C GLU A 92 23.04 9.03 15.92
N HIS A 93 22.03 8.23 15.57
CA HIS A 93 20.70 8.73 15.22
C HIS A 93 19.93 9.24 16.45
N TYR A 94 20.16 8.64 17.63
CA TYR A 94 19.53 9.07 18.88
C TYR A 94 20.19 10.30 19.50
N ALA A 95 21.49 10.48 19.27
CA ALA A 95 22.24 11.63 19.77
C ALA A 95 21.83 12.98 19.14
N ARG A 96 21.05 12.96 18.04
CA ARG A 96 20.58 14.16 17.33
C ARG A 96 19.17 14.62 17.74
N ARG A 97 18.51 13.93 18.67
CA ARG A 97 17.15 14.23 19.14
C ARG A 97 17.16 14.99 20.47
#